data_AF-A0A526S4L1-F1
#
_entry.id   AF-A0A526S4L1-F1
#
_cell.length_a   1.000
_cell.length_b   1.000
_cell.length_c   1.000
_cell.angle_alpha   90.00
_cell.angle_beta   90.00
_cell.angle_gamma   90.00
#
_symmetry.space_group_name_H-M   'P 1'
#
loop_
_entity.id
_entity.type
_entity.pdbx_description
1 polymer ?
#
loop_
_entity_poly.entity_id
_entity_poly.type
_entity_poly.pdbx_seq_one_letter_code
_entity_poly.pdbx_strand_id
1 'polypeptide(L)'
;MFSRAELWSAGKNVWRVWHSGDKEVSDLQTTGDLPASFETLRQRAFSQQDKEGDVDYVFDIPLDLAAELTGFRHDEGAPDRLFFELVEKPAQH
;
A
#
# COMPACT_ATOMS: atom_id res chain seq x y z
N MET A 1 0.74 -10.78 8.01
CA MET A 1 -0.13 -10.76 6.80
C MET A 1 0.64 -9.99 5.72
N PHE A 2 0.41 -10.23 4.42
CA PHE A 2 1.20 -9.53 3.38
C PHE A 2 0.43 -8.39 2.71
N SER A 3 1.01 -7.20 2.66
CA SER A 3 0.52 -6.06 1.89
C SER A 3 1.66 -5.35 1.14
N ARG A 4 1.35 -4.79 -0.04
CA ARG A 4 2.33 -4.13 -0.90
C ARG A 4 1.70 -3.04 -1.76
N ALA A 5 2.43 -1.94 -1.95
CA ALA A 5 2.15 -0.93 -2.96
C ALA A 5 3.41 -0.55 -3.73
N GLU A 6 3.24 -0.24 -5.01
CA GLU A 6 4.35 0.02 -5.93
C GLU A 6 3.97 1.03 -7.01
N LEU A 7 4.97 1.78 -7.46
CA LEU A 7 4.88 2.56 -8.68
C LEU A 7 5.87 2.04 -9.71
N TRP A 8 5.38 1.82 -10.94
CA TRP A 8 6.19 1.46 -12.09
C TRP A 8 6.07 2.53 -13.17
N SER A 9 7.20 2.89 -13.77
CA SER A 9 7.25 3.83 -14.89
C SER A 9 8.26 3.34 -15.92
N ALA A 10 7.84 3.24 -17.19
CA ALA A 10 8.65 2.73 -18.29
C ALA A 10 9.36 1.39 -17.97
N GLY A 11 8.64 0.46 -17.32
CA GLY A 11 9.16 -0.86 -16.95
C GLY A 11 10.15 -0.87 -15.78
N LYS A 12 10.38 0.27 -15.12
CA LYS A 12 11.23 0.39 -13.94
C LYS A 12 10.37 0.58 -12.70
N ASN A 13 10.70 -0.13 -11.62
CA ASN A 13 10.11 0.12 -10.30
C ASN A 13 10.70 1.43 -9.76
N VAL A 14 9.83 2.44 -9.58
CA VAL A 14 10.20 3.76 -9.09
C VAL A 14 10.30 3.73 -7.57
N TRP A 15 9.28 3.15 -6.93
CA TRP A 15 9.27 2.87 -5.50
C TRP A 15 8.39 1.67 -5.19
N ARG A 16 8.61 1.12 -4.01
CA ARG A 16 7.82 0.03 -3.42
C ARG A 16 7.85 0.13 -1.91
N VAL A 17 6.73 -0.19 -1.28
CA VAL A 17 6.59 -0.45 0.15
C VAL A 17 5.89 -1.79 0.36
N TRP A 18 6.34 -2.60 1.32
CA TRP A 18 5.67 -3.84 1.68
C TRP A 18 5.84 -4.19 3.16
N HIS A 19 4.82 -4.86 3.68
CA HIS A 19 4.77 -5.48 5.00
C HIS A 19 4.54 -6.97 4.80
N SER A 20 5.26 -7.81 5.55
CA SER A 20 5.17 -9.27 5.47
C SER A 20 4.48 -9.84 6.72
N GLY A 21 4.73 -9.23 7.88
CA GLY A 21 4.20 -9.65 9.17
C GLY A 21 4.62 -11.05 9.60
N ASP A 22 5.57 -11.66 8.88
CA ASP A 22 6.05 -13.03 9.11
C ASP A 22 7.18 -13.07 10.13
N LYS A 23 7.96 -11.99 10.25
CA LYS A 23 9.11 -11.89 11.16
C LYS A 23 8.79 -11.04 12.37
N GLU A 24 8.22 -9.86 12.15
CA GLU A 24 7.79 -8.93 13.19
C GLU A 24 6.56 -8.16 12.71
N VAL A 25 5.62 -7.88 13.61
CA VAL A 25 4.41 -7.07 13.30
C VAL A 25 4.79 -5.64 12.85
N SER A 26 5.97 -5.17 13.24
CA SER A 26 6.53 -3.88 12.85
C SER A 26 7.36 -3.93 11.56
N ASP A 27 7.42 -5.07 10.86
CA ASP A 27 8.25 -5.17 9.66
C ASP A 27 7.71 -4.25 8.55
N LEU A 28 8.54 -3.32 8.07
CA LEU A 28 8.18 -2.47 6.95
C LEU A 28 9.41 -2.27 6.09
N GLN A 29 9.29 -2.57 4.81
CA GLN A 29 10.40 -2.55 3.86
C GLN A 29 10.06 -1.60 2.72
N THR A 30 11.06 -0.85 2.27
CA THR A 30 10.89 0.18 1.25
C THR A 30 12.07 0.24 0.28
N THR A 31 11.80 0.60 -0.98
CA THR A 31 12.83 0.91 -1.97
C THR A 31 12.43 2.12 -2.81
N GLY A 32 13.41 2.87 -3.31
CA GLY A 32 13.20 3.99 -4.22
C GLY A 32 12.72 5.27 -3.54
N ASP A 33 12.26 6.22 -4.36
CA ASP A 33 11.81 7.54 -3.91
C ASP A 33 10.32 7.50 -3.58
N LEU A 34 10.00 7.37 -2.29
CA LEU A 34 8.63 7.27 -1.80
C LEU A 34 7.88 8.61 -1.90
N PRO A 35 6.54 8.57 -2.02
CA PRO A 35 5.70 9.75 -1.94
C PRO A 35 5.86 10.48 -0.59
N ALA A 36 5.71 11.80 -0.60
CA ALA A 36 5.89 12.63 0.60
C ALA A 36 4.95 12.27 1.77
N SER A 37 3.77 11.73 1.47
CA SER A 37 2.80 11.32 2.49
C SER A 37 3.17 10.04 3.23
N PHE A 38 4.12 9.25 2.71
CA PHE A 38 4.55 7.99 3.31
C PHE A 38 4.98 8.15 4.77
N GLU A 39 5.81 9.14 5.09
CA GLU A 39 6.33 9.28 6.45
C GLU A 39 5.22 9.65 7.44
N THR A 40 4.21 10.40 7.00
CA THR A 40 3.02 10.70 7.83
C THR A 40 2.21 9.43 8.11
N LEU A 41 1.96 8.60 7.08
CA LEU A 41 1.28 7.31 7.24
C LEU A 41 2.05 6.38 8.18
N ARG A 42 3.39 6.30 8.00
CA ARG A 42 4.27 5.50 8.84
C ARG A 42 4.20 5.93 10.30
N GLN A 43 4.36 7.23 10.58
CA GLN A 43 4.29 7.74 11.95
C GLN A 43 2.95 7.46 12.62
N ARG A 44 1.85 7.62 11.88
CA ARG A 44 0.50 7.34 12.38
C ARG A 44 0.30 5.85 12.69
N ALA A 45 0.74 4.95 11.82
CA ALA A 45 0.61 3.51 12.00
C ALA A 45 1.45 3.00 13.17
N PHE A 46 2.74 3.39 13.23
CA PHE A 46 3.62 2.98 14.32
C PHE A 46 3.18 3.55 15.68
N SER A 47 2.68 4.79 15.72
CA SER A 47 2.12 5.34 16.97
C SER A 47 0.88 4.60 17.47
N GLN A 48 0.09 4.00 16.58
CA GLN A 48 -1.04 3.16 16.96
C GLN A 48 -0.57 1.77 17.37
N GLN A 49 0.38 1.18 16.64
CA GLN A 49 0.98 -0.11 16.96
C GLN A 49 1.59 -0.14 18.38
N ASP A 50 2.25 0.95 18.78
CA ASP A 50 2.84 1.09 20.12
C ASP A 50 1.78 1.17 21.24
N LYS A 51 0.56 1.61 20.92
CA LYS A 51 -0.55 1.73 21.89
C LYS A 51 -1.40 0.47 21.95
N GLU A 52 -1.62 -0.16 20.80
CA GLU A 52 -2.54 -1.28 20.60
C GLU A 52 -1.80 -2.39 19.82
N GLY A 53 -1.12 -3.28 20.54
CA GLY A 53 -0.28 -4.32 19.96
C GLY A 53 -1.04 -5.49 19.31
N ASP A 54 -2.34 -5.60 19.54
CA ASP A 54 -3.17 -6.71 19.05
C ASP A 54 -3.68 -6.49 17.61
N VAL A 55 -3.52 -5.28 17.07
CA VAL A 55 -3.91 -4.92 15.71
C VAL A 55 -2.66 -4.60 14.90
N ASP A 56 -2.57 -5.13 13.69
CA ASP A 56 -1.46 -4.90 12.76
C ASP A 56 -1.72 -3.62 11.95
N TYR A 57 -1.35 -2.46 12.52
CA TYR A 57 -1.52 -1.17 11.86
C TYR A 57 -0.49 -0.94 10.75
N VAL A 58 0.61 -1.68 10.76
CA VAL A 58 1.68 -1.56 9.75
C VAL A 58 1.23 -2.17 8.42
N PHE A 59 0.39 -3.20 8.47
CA PHE A 59 -0.27 -3.80 7.31
C PHE A 59 -1.02 -2.77 6.42
N ASP A 60 -1.60 -1.73 7.00
CA ASP A 60 -2.38 -0.74 6.27
C ASP A 60 -1.52 0.30 5.53
N ILE A 61 -0.24 0.49 5.90
CA ILE A 61 0.62 1.52 5.32
C ILE A 61 0.71 1.42 3.78
N PRO A 62 0.97 0.24 3.17
CA PRO A 62 0.98 0.13 1.72
C PRO A 62 -0.39 0.43 1.10
N LEU A 63 -1.48 0.02 1.74
CA LEU A 63 -2.84 0.18 1.23
C LEU A 63 -3.27 1.65 1.25
N ASP A 64 -3.00 2.35 2.36
CA ASP A 64 -3.28 3.78 2.51
C ASP A 64 -2.45 4.63 1.55
N LEU A 65 -1.17 4.29 1.35
CA LEU A 65 -0.33 5.00 0.39
C LEU A 65 -0.87 4.87 -1.03
N ALA A 66 -1.32 3.67 -1.43
CA ALA A 66 -1.94 3.48 -2.73
C ALA A 66 -3.26 4.25 -2.85
N ALA A 67 -4.08 4.25 -1.80
CA ALA A 67 -5.36 4.95 -1.76
C ALA A 67 -5.20 6.47 -1.84
N GLU A 68 -4.23 7.07 -1.15
CA GLU A 68 -3.96 8.51 -1.23
C GLU A 68 -3.56 8.96 -2.65
N LEU A 69 -2.83 8.12 -3.38
CA LEU A 69 -2.35 8.44 -4.72
C LEU A 69 -3.38 8.17 -5.83
N THR A 70 -4.18 7.11 -5.67
CA THR A 70 -5.08 6.61 -6.73
C THR A 70 -6.56 6.84 -6.44
N GLY A 71 -6.90 7.19 -5.20
CA GLY A 71 -8.26 7.22 -4.72
C GLY A 71 -8.90 5.83 -4.59
N PHE A 72 -8.12 4.74 -4.60
CA PHE A 72 -8.60 3.37 -4.53
C PHE A 72 -7.92 2.54 -3.43
N ARG A 73 -8.74 1.87 -2.62
CA ARG A 73 -8.36 0.81 -1.68
C ARG A 73 -9.26 -0.41 -1.91
N HIS A 74 -8.69 -1.61 -1.86
CA HIS A 74 -9.37 -2.84 -2.29
C HIS A 74 -10.50 -3.32 -1.36
N ASP A 75 -10.41 -2.96 -0.08
CA ASP A 75 -11.25 -3.37 1.04
C ASP A 75 -12.19 -2.24 1.52
N GLU A 76 -12.03 -1.04 0.96
CA GLU A 76 -13.01 0.03 1.15
C GLU A 76 -14.22 -0.20 0.24
N GLY A 77 -15.39 -0.24 0.85
CA GLY A 77 -16.66 -0.26 0.13
C GLY A 77 -16.75 0.97 -0.79
N ALA A 78 -17.17 0.74 -2.04
CA ALA A 78 -17.27 1.77 -3.05
C ALA A 78 -18.75 2.03 -3.40
N PRO A 79 -19.52 2.73 -2.55
CA PRO A 79 -20.94 2.98 -2.82
C PRO A 79 -21.17 3.83 -4.09
N ASP A 80 -20.19 4.66 -4.49
CA ASP A 80 -20.33 5.61 -5.60
C ASP A 80 -19.30 5.42 -6.75
N ARG A 81 -18.43 4.39 -6.72
CA ARG A 81 -17.44 4.19 -7.81
C ARG A 81 -18.11 3.52 -9.02
N LEU A 82 -18.45 4.33 -10.02
CA LEU A 82 -19.08 3.89 -11.29
C LEU A 82 -18.11 3.31 -12.34
N PHE A 83 -16.81 3.25 -12.08
CA PHE A 83 -15.84 2.85 -13.11
C PHE A 83 -14.92 1.74 -12.62
N PHE A 84 -15.25 0.53 -13.05
CA PHE A 84 -14.26 -0.52 -13.28
C PHE A 84 -14.01 -0.54 -14.79
N GLU A 85 -12.78 -0.31 -15.21
CA GLU A 85 -12.38 -0.52 -16.60
C GLU A 85 -11.90 -1.96 -16.75
N LEU A 86 -12.54 -2.72 -17.65
CA LEU A 86 -12.05 -4.02 -18.05
C LEU A 86 -10.90 -3.82 -19.05
N VAL A 87 -9.67 -4.08 -18.62
CA VAL A 87 -8.51 -4.06 -19.52
C VAL A 87 -8.40 -5.42 -20.22
N GLU A 88 -8.54 -5.44 -21.54
CA GLU A 88 -8.35 -6.65 -22.32
C GLU A 88 -6.90 -7.13 -22.24
N LYS A 89 -6.72 -8.44 -22.09
CA LYS A 89 -5.39 -9.06 -22.07
C LYS A 89 -4.68 -8.76 -23.42
N PRO A 90 -3.48 -8.17 -23.43
CA PRO A 90 -2.78 -7.92 -24.68
C PRO A 90 -2.52 -9.26 -25.40
N ALA A 91 -2.72 -9.25 -26.73
CA ALA A 91 -2.49 -10.41 -27.56
C ALA A 91 -1.05 -10.91 -27.36
N GLN A 92 -0.90 -12.19 -27.02
CA GLN A 92 0.41 -12.83 -26.96
C GLN A 92 0.90 -13.01 -28.39
N HIS A 93 1.94 -12.25 -28.77
CA HIS A 93 2.69 -12.47 -30.01
C HIS A 93 3.70 -13.60 -29.84
#